data_AF-A0A662F7F4-F1
#
_entry.id   AF-A0A662F7F4-F1
#
_cell.length_a   1.000
_cell.length_b   1.000
_cell.length_c   1.000
_cell.angle_alpha   90.00
_cell.angle_beta   90.00
_cell.angle_gamma   90.00
#
_symmetry.space_group_name_H-M   'P 1'
#
loop_
_entity.id
_entity.type
_entity.pdbx_description
1 polymer ?
#
loop_
_entity_poly.entity_id
_entity_poly.type
_entity_poly.pdbx_seq_one_letter_code
_entity_poly.pdbx_strand_id
1 'polypeptide(L)'
;MKQDNKKRGLLVICVVLLLLSSCSENETVSYKCPDCNVILISIDTLRADHLGCYGYYRNTSPNIDEFAKSAVLFKNVHSVSPWTLPSHASILTSLYPSQHGAHSLDGSLSNCSKITQNAVLLSEILKKNGFFTVGIVQSYFVSSHFGFERGFDFVREIDSFASMNKSVELFEQLVPQLKEKRFFLFFHTYQVHNPHNPEPKFLAMFNELNDSIKLAVLEGHHL
;
A
#
# COMPACT_ATOMS: atom_id res chain seq x y z
N MET A 1 -52.38 -8.96 45.12
CA MET A 1 -51.79 -7.73 44.53
C MET A 1 -50.37 -7.38 45.00
N LYS A 2 -49.98 -7.52 46.29
CA LYS A 2 -48.61 -7.17 46.75
C LYS A 2 -47.49 -8.12 46.32
N GLN A 3 -47.81 -9.39 46.03
CA GLN A 3 -46.80 -10.43 45.74
C GLN A 3 -46.31 -10.40 44.27
N ASP A 4 -47.13 -9.92 43.33
CA ASP A 4 -46.74 -9.74 41.92
C ASP A 4 -45.77 -8.59 41.70
N ASN A 5 -45.88 -7.51 42.48
CA ASN A 5 -44.98 -6.37 42.37
C ASN A 5 -43.55 -6.72 42.81
N LYS A 6 -43.38 -7.65 43.76
CA LYS A 6 -42.05 -8.17 44.15
C LYS A 6 -41.42 -9.01 43.04
N LYS A 7 -42.21 -9.86 42.36
CA LYS A 7 -41.71 -10.69 41.24
C LYS A 7 -41.35 -9.83 40.02
N ARG A 8 -42.14 -8.80 39.72
CA ARG A 8 -41.84 -7.82 38.66
C ARG A 8 -40.60 -6.98 38.97
N GLY A 9 -40.44 -6.52 40.22
CA GLY A 9 -39.23 -5.81 40.65
C GLY A 9 -37.97 -6.67 40.54
N LEU A 10 -38.05 -7.94 40.95
CA LEU A 10 -36.93 -8.88 40.84
C LEU A 10 -36.58 -9.18 39.38
N LEU A 11 -37.58 -9.34 38.51
CA LEU A 11 -37.38 -9.56 37.08
C LEU A 11 -36.68 -8.36 36.41
N VAL A 12 -37.10 -7.13 36.72
CA VAL A 12 -36.49 -5.90 36.19
C VAL A 12 -35.03 -5.78 36.65
N ILE A 13 -34.75 -6.08 37.92
CA ILE A 13 -33.38 -6.06 38.45
C ILE A 13 -32.50 -7.11 37.74
N CYS A 14 -33.01 -8.33 37.53
CA CYS A 14 -32.29 -9.37 36.78
C CYS A 14 -32.01 -8.96 35.33
N VAL A 15 -32.98 -8.32 34.64
CA VAL A 15 -32.80 -7.82 33.27
C VAL A 15 -31.78 -6.69 33.21
N VAL A 16 -31.81 -5.75 34.16
CA VAL A 16 -30.82 -4.66 34.24
C VAL A 16 -29.42 -5.20 34.54
N LEU A 17 -29.29 -6.18 35.44
CA LEU A 17 -28.01 -6.84 35.72
C LEU A 17 -27.48 -7.63 34.52
N LEU A 18 -28.34 -8.30 33.76
CA LEU A 18 -27.97 -8.98 32.51
C LEU A 18 -27.52 -7.99 31.42
N LEU A 19 -28.16 -6.83 31.30
CA LEU A 19 -27.77 -5.79 30.35
C LEU A 19 -26.43 -5.12 30.73
N LEU A 20 -26.17 -4.93 32.03
CA LEU A 20 -24.89 -4.40 32.52
C LEU A 20 -23.73 -5.40 32.36
N SER A 21 -24.03 -6.70 32.34
CA SER A 21 -23.05 -7.78 32.10
C SER A 21 -22.73 -7.96 30.61
N SER A 22 -23.56 -7.39 29.71
CA SER A 22 -23.39 -7.47 28.25
C SER A 22 -22.39 -6.46 27.70
N CYS A 23 -21.82 -5.59 28.52
CA CYS A 23 -20.55 -4.92 28.24
C CYS A 23 -19.41 -5.95 28.41
N SER A 24 -19.49 -7.01 27.61
CA SER A 24 -18.44 -8.01 27.46
C SER A 24 -17.17 -7.30 27.01
N GLU A 25 -16.07 -7.65 27.67
CA GLU A 25 -14.72 -7.18 27.43
C GLU A 25 -14.46 -6.97 25.94
N ASN A 26 -13.90 -5.80 25.60
CA ASN A 26 -13.25 -5.61 24.31
C ASN A 26 -12.29 -6.79 24.13
N GLU A 27 -12.61 -7.73 23.24
CA GLU A 27 -11.67 -8.77 22.85
C GLU A 27 -10.39 -8.04 22.46
N THR A 28 -9.38 -8.14 23.32
CA THR A 28 -8.08 -7.55 23.02
C THR A 28 -7.52 -8.43 21.93
N VAL A 29 -7.66 -7.96 20.69
CA VAL A 29 -7.03 -8.59 19.53
C VAL A 29 -5.55 -8.74 19.88
N SER A 30 -5.13 -9.96 20.17
CA SER A 30 -3.75 -10.26 20.53
C SER A 30 -2.93 -10.21 19.25
N TYR A 31 -2.37 -9.04 18.96
CA TYR A 31 -1.48 -8.88 17.83
C TYR A 31 -0.22 -9.71 18.06
N LYS A 32 0.11 -10.59 17.11
CA LYS A 32 1.29 -11.46 17.17
C LYS A 32 2.60 -10.67 17.36
N CYS A 33 2.61 -9.39 16.97
CA CYS A 33 3.76 -8.52 17.10
C CYS A 33 3.31 -7.05 17.25
N PRO A 34 3.03 -6.60 18.48
CA PRO A 34 2.53 -5.24 18.73
C PRO A 34 3.57 -4.16 18.37
N ASP A 35 4.86 -4.49 18.39
CA ASP A 35 5.96 -3.57 18.09
C ASP A 35 6.55 -3.74 16.69
N CYS A 36 5.89 -4.48 15.81
CA CYS A 36 6.39 -4.71 14.47
C CYS A 36 6.48 -3.40 13.67
N ASN A 37 7.51 -3.36 12.82
CA ASN A 37 7.62 -2.39 11.74
C ASN A 37 6.57 -2.70 10.67
N VAL A 38 6.13 -1.66 9.97
CA VAL A 38 5.18 -1.79 8.87
C VAL A 38 5.88 -1.40 7.58
N ILE A 39 5.87 -2.29 6.59
CA ILE A 39 6.43 -2.03 5.27
C ILE A 39 5.31 -2.21 4.26
N LEU A 40 4.99 -1.15 3.52
CA LEU A 40 4.08 -1.15 2.39
C LEU A 40 4.90 -1.02 1.11
N ILE A 41 5.01 -2.12 0.37
CA ILE A 41 5.64 -2.13 -0.96
C ILE A 41 4.52 -2.05 -2.01
N SER A 42 4.57 -1.02 -2.85
CA SER A 42 3.68 -0.85 -4.00
C SER A 42 4.48 -0.89 -5.30
N ILE A 43 4.00 -1.67 -6.26
CA ILE A 43 4.60 -1.79 -7.59
C ILE A 43 3.55 -1.31 -8.59
N ASP A 44 3.77 -0.16 -9.20
CA ASP A 44 2.80 0.47 -10.09
C ASP A 44 2.54 -0.41 -11.32
N THR A 45 1.27 -0.54 -11.72
CA THR A 45 0.80 -1.36 -12.85
C THR A 45 1.11 -2.86 -12.80
N LEU A 46 1.59 -3.39 -11.68
CA LEU A 46 1.84 -4.83 -11.53
C LEU A 46 0.52 -5.60 -11.55
N ARG A 47 0.39 -6.55 -12.48
CA ARG A 47 -0.77 -7.45 -12.55
C ARG A 47 -0.49 -8.76 -11.83
N ALA A 48 -1.48 -9.22 -11.06
CA ALA A 48 -1.40 -10.49 -10.35
C ALA A 48 -1.22 -11.69 -11.29
N ASP A 49 -1.85 -11.68 -12.47
CA ASP A 49 -1.76 -12.76 -13.45
C ASP A 49 -0.38 -12.90 -14.13
N HIS A 50 0.60 -12.04 -13.77
CA HIS A 50 2.00 -12.12 -14.19
C HIS A 50 2.94 -12.54 -13.04
N LEU A 51 2.39 -13.06 -11.94
CA LEU A 51 3.14 -13.56 -10.79
C LEU A 51 2.97 -15.09 -10.67
N GLY A 52 4.06 -15.81 -10.41
CA GLY A 52 4.05 -17.27 -10.27
C GLY A 52 3.17 -17.75 -9.12
N CYS A 53 3.14 -17.04 -7.99
CA CYS A 53 2.24 -17.34 -6.85
C CYS A 53 0.74 -17.20 -7.17
N TYR A 54 0.38 -16.56 -8.29
CA TYR A 54 -0.98 -16.50 -8.83
C TYR A 54 -1.21 -17.41 -10.04
N GLY A 55 -0.23 -18.25 -10.40
CA GLY A 55 -0.34 -19.25 -11.47
C GLY A 55 0.26 -18.83 -12.81
N TYR A 56 1.04 -17.74 -12.87
CA TYR A 56 1.74 -17.38 -14.10
C TYR A 56 2.83 -18.39 -14.46
N TYR A 57 2.91 -18.76 -15.73
CA TYR A 57 3.76 -19.86 -16.19
C TYR A 57 5.24 -19.48 -16.35
N ARG A 58 5.56 -18.19 -16.49
CA ARG A 58 6.95 -17.72 -16.62
C ARG A 58 7.52 -17.35 -15.26
N ASN A 59 8.83 -17.54 -15.09
CA ASN A 59 9.55 -17.21 -13.86
C ASN A 59 9.86 -15.69 -13.76
N THR A 60 8.83 -14.85 -13.66
CA THR A 60 8.94 -13.39 -13.57
C THR A 60 9.09 -12.86 -12.14
N SER A 61 8.74 -13.65 -11.13
CA SER A 61 8.59 -13.17 -9.76
C SER A 61 9.15 -14.08 -8.65
N PRO A 62 10.33 -14.72 -8.83
CA PRO A 62 10.82 -15.76 -7.90
C PRO A 62 10.90 -15.30 -6.43
N ASN A 63 11.29 -14.05 -6.17
CA ASN A 63 11.36 -13.52 -4.80
C ASN A 63 9.98 -13.28 -4.17
N ILE A 64 9.00 -12.82 -4.97
CA ILE A 64 7.62 -12.62 -4.51
C ILE A 64 6.97 -13.99 -4.28
N ASP A 65 7.25 -14.96 -5.15
CA ASP A 65 6.72 -16.32 -5.05
C ASP A 65 7.25 -17.04 -3.80
N GLU A 66 8.54 -16.87 -3.48
CA GLU A 66 9.14 -17.40 -2.26
C GLU A 66 8.53 -16.75 -1.02
N PHE A 67 8.41 -15.42 -0.99
CA PHE A 67 7.79 -14.71 0.12
C PHE A 67 6.35 -15.18 0.37
N ALA A 68 5.58 -15.38 -0.71
CA ALA A 68 4.19 -15.82 -0.66
C ALA A 68 4.00 -17.19 0.04
N LYS A 69 5.02 -18.08 0.04
CA LYS A 69 4.95 -19.39 0.72
C LYS A 69 4.76 -19.29 2.23
N SER A 70 5.21 -18.18 2.83
CA SER A 70 5.12 -17.91 4.27
C SER A 70 4.16 -16.76 4.63
N ALA A 71 3.51 -16.17 3.63
CA ALA A 71 2.62 -15.03 3.78
C ALA A 71 1.15 -15.40 3.56
N VAL A 72 0.25 -14.47 3.87
CA VAL A 72 -1.16 -14.58 3.49
C VAL A 72 -1.32 -14.01 2.09
N LEU A 73 -1.77 -14.85 1.15
CA LEU A 73 -2.02 -14.48 -0.25
C LEU A 73 -3.52 -14.27 -0.49
N PHE A 74 -3.92 -13.06 -0.82
CA PHE A 74 -5.31 -12.74 -1.18
C PHE A 74 -5.54 -12.94 -2.68
N LYS A 75 -6.44 -13.86 -3.05
CA LYS A 75 -6.73 -14.16 -4.47
C LYS A 75 -7.73 -13.22 -5.12
N ASN A 76 -8.52 -12.48 -4.32
CA ASN A 76 -9.57 -11.58 -4.77
C ASN A 76 -9.34 -10.19 -4.17
N VAL A 77 -8.53 -9.39 -4.84
CA VAL A 77 -8.24 -8.00 -4.47
C VAL A 77 -8.42 -7.14 -5.72
N HIS A 78 -9.18 -6.05 -5.59
CA HIS A 78 -9.50 -5.16 -6.69
C HIS A 78 -9.08 -3.75 -6.35
N SER A 79 -8.47 -3.06 -7.32
CA SER A 79 -8.25 -1.63 -7.21
C SER A 79 -9.58 -0.89 -7.30
N VAL A 80 -9.75 0.14 -6.47
CA VAL A 80 -10.91 1.04 -6.52
C VAL A 80 -10.86 2.01 -7.70
N SER A 81 -9.72 2.12 -8.38
CA SER A 81 -9.54 2.96 -9.57
C SER A 81 -8.48 2.39 -10.53
N PRO A 82 -8.64 2.52 -11.86
CA PRO A 82 -7.72 1.92 -12.83
C PRO A 82 -6.40 2.67 -13.04
N TRP A 83 -6.13 3.78 -12.33
CA TRP A 83 -4.91 4.57 -12.52
C TRP A 83 -4.29 5.04 -11.20
N THR A 84 -3.00 5.37 -11.28
CA THR A 84 -2.07 5.51 -10.14
C THR A 84 -2.57 6.43 -9.02
N LEU A 85 -2.91 7.68 -9.33
CA LEU A 85 -3.21 8.71 -8.32
C LEU A 85 -4.36 8.31 -7.38
N PRO A 86 -5.60 8.12 -7.85
CA PRO A 86 -6.71 7.74 -6.96
C PRO A 86 -6.54 6.37 -6.32
N SER A 87 -5.91 5.41 -7.00
CA SER A 87 -5.67 4.09 -6.42
C SER A 87 -4.80 4.20 -5.16
N HIS A 88 -3.69 4.93 -5.24
CA HIS A 88 -2.78 5.12 -4.10
C HIS A 88 -3.36 6.04 -3.02
N ALA A 89 -4.09 7.07 -3.41
CA ALA A 89 -4.81 7.91 -2.45
C ALA A 89 -5.82 7.09 -1.65
N SER A 90 -6.55 6.18 -2.29
CA SER A 90 -7.48 5.27 -1.62
C SER A 90 -6.78 4.30 -0.67
N ILE A 91 -5.63 3.73 -1.06
CA ILE A 91 -4.82 2.86 -0.18
C ILE A 91 -4.42 3.59 1.10
N LEU A 92 -3.92 4.82 0.99
CA LEU A 92 -3.40 5.54 2.15
C LEU A 92 -4.47 6.26 2.96
N THR A 93 -5.64 6.54 2.41
CA THR A 93 -6.73 7.22 3.16
C THR A 93 -7.83 6.27 3.63
N SER A 94 -7.89 5.04 3.10
CA SER A 94 -9.05 4.14 3.24
C SER A 94 -10.38 4.77 2.77
N LEU A 95 -10.32 5.73 1.85
CA LEU A 95 -11.49 6.40 1.29
C LEU A 95 -11.64 6.07 -0.19
N TYR A 96 -12.87 6.17 -0.72
CA TYR A 96 -13.09 6.10 -2.16
C TYR A 96 -12.63 7.39 -2.88
N PRO A 97 -12.40 7.33 -4.20
CA PRO A 97 -12.04 8.49 -5.03
C PRO A 97 -12.91 9.73 -4.81
N SER A 98 -14.23 9.55 -4.72
CA SER A 98 -15.19 10.64 -4.48
C SER A 98 -15.05 11.33 -3.12
N GLN A 99 -14.39 10.67 -2.15
CA GLN A 99 -14.24 11.17 -0.78
C GLN A 99 -12.85 11.79 -0.56
N HIS A 100 -11.77 11.14 -1.05
CA HIS A 100 -10.42 11.68 -0.90
C HIS A 100 -10.11 12.78 -1.94
N GLY A 101 -10.94 12.95 -2.98
CA GLY A 101 -10.87 14.07 -3.91
C GLY A 101 -9.81 13.95 -5.01
N ALA A 102 -8.73 13.19 -4.81
CA ALA A 102 -7.67 12.96 -5.81
C ALA A 102 -8.07 12.06 -7.00
N HIS A 103 -8.97 12.52 -7.88
CA HIS A 103 -9.54 11.68 -8.95
C HIS A 103 -9.99 12.42 -10.23
N SER A 104 -10.19 13.73 -10.16
CA SER A 104 -10.64 14.55 -11.28
C SER A 104 -9.47 14.98 -12.16
N LEU A 105 -9.67 14.93 -13.48
CA LEU A 105 -8.77 15.48 -14.50
C LEU A 105 -9.38 16.76 -15.06
N ASP A 106 -8.68 17.89 -14.99
CA ASP A 106 -9.11 19.15 -15.65
C ASP A 106 -8.18 19.49 -16.83
N GLY A 107 -8.50 18.92 -18.00
CA GLY A 107 -7.83 19.20 -19.27
C GLY A 107 -6.39 18.69 -19.42
N SER A 108 -5.67 18.42 -18.32
CA SER A 108 -4.29 17.91 -18.29
C SER A 108 -4.01 17.05 -17.06
N LEU A 109 -3.06 16.11 -17.18
CA LEU A 109 -2.53 15.32 -16.07
C LEU A 109 -1.84 16.17 -14.99
N SER A 110 -1.38 17.37 -15.32
CA SER A 110 -0.84 18.33 -14.35
C SER A 110 -1.91 19.04 -13.51
N ASN A 111 -3.17 18.95 -13.93
CA ASN A 111 -4.30 19.62 -13.29
C ASN A 111 -5.21 18.61 -12.58
N CYS A 112 -4.65 17.48 -12.14
CA CYS A 112 -5.44 16.54 -11.35
C CYS A 112 -5.77 17.17 -9.98
N SER A 113 -7.00 16.94 -9.52
CA SER A 113 -7.38 17.22 -8.13
C SER A 113 -6.45 16.47 -7.16
N LYS A 114 -6.18 17.08 -6.00
CA LYS A 114 -5.28 16.56 -4.96
C LYS A 114 -6.06 15.86 -3.85
N ILE A 115 -5.35 15.18 -2.95
CA ILE A 115 -5.97 14.63 -1.74
C ILE A 115 -6.50 15.82 -0.90
N THR A 116 -7.76 15.74 -0.46
CA THR A 116 -8.34 16.81 0.35
C THR A 116 -7.65 16.90 1.71
N GLN A 117 -7.60 18.12 2.27
CA GLN A 117 -6.97 18.34 3.59
C GLN A 117 -7.70 17.61 4.73
N ASN A 118 -8.98 17.29 4.55
CA ASN A 118 -9.78 16.57 5.54
C ASN A 118 -9.52 15.04 5.53
N ALA A 119 -8.97 14.50 4.44
CA ALA A 119 -8.59 13.11 4.38
C ALA A 119 -7.30 12.90 5.19
N VAL A 120 -7.37 12.04 6.21
CA VAL A 120 -6.22 11.62 7.03
C VAL A 120 -5.52 10.46 6.35
N LEU A 121 -4.21 10.53 6.21
CA LEU A 121 -3.39 9.45 5.66
C LEU A 121 -2.96 8.44 6.73
N LEU A 122 -2.73 7.20 6.30
CA LEU A 122 -2.15 6.12 7.08
C LEU A 122 -0.80 6.53 7.70
N SER A 123 0.02 7.27 6.95
CA SER A 123 1.28 7.86 7.44
C SER A 123 1.06 8.80 8.63
N GLU A 124 0.05 9.68 8.57
CA GLU A 124 -0.28 10.58 9.68
C GLU A 124 -0.75 9.82 10.92
N ILE A 125 -1.56 8.78 10.73
CA ILE A 125 -2.01 7.89 11.81
C ILE A 125 -0.81 7.19 12.45
N LEU A 126 0.07 6.59 11.65
CA LEU A 126 1.23 5.85 12.15
C LEU A 126 2.23 6.77 12.85
N LYS A 127 2.52 7.96 12.30
CA LYS A 127 3.36 8.97 12.93
C LYS A 127 2.82 9.40 14.29
N LYS A 128 1.51 9.67 14.38
CA LYS A 128 0.86 10.01 15.66
C LYS A 128 0.97 8.89 16.69
N ASN A 129 1.14 7.64 16.26
CA ASN A 129 1.32 6.46 17.12
C ASN A 129 2.79 6.05 17.28
N GLY A 130 3.74 6.97 17.06
CA GLY A 130 5.15 6.78 17.41
C GLY A 130 5.99 6.03 16.37
N PHE A 131 5.46 5.82 15.16
CA PHE A 131 6.28 5.30 14.07
C PHE A 131 7.17 6.41 13.49
N PHE A 132 8.43 6.07 13.20
CA PHE A 132 9.25 6.83 12.28
C PHE A 132 8.81 6.52 10.84
N THR A 133 8.38 7.53 10.11
CA THR A 133 7.64 7.36 8.86
C THR A 133 8.50 7.78 7.66
N VAL A 134 8.72 6.84 6.74
CA VAL A 134 9.60 7.01 5.59
C VAL A 134 8.87 6.69 4.29
N GLY A 135 8.94 7.58 3.31
CA GLY A 135 8.46 7.38 1.95
C GLY A 135 9.61 7.37 0.95
N ILE A 136 9.75 6.29 0.17
CA ILE A 136 10.61 6.23 -1.01
C ILE A 136 9.67 5.99 -2.20
N VAL A 137 9.49 7.00 -3.03
CA VAL A 137 8.41 7.03 -4.01
C VAL A 137 8.95 7.37 -5.38
N GLN A 138 8.71 6.48 -6.33
CA GLN A 138 9.01 6.68 -7.74
C GLN A 138 7.70 6.80 -8.51
N SER A 139 7.14 8.02 -8.58
CA SER A 139 5.99 8.37 -9.42
C SER A 139 5.59 9.82 -9.17
N TYR A 140 5.41 10.63 -10.23
CA TYR A 140 4.81 11.96 -10.10
C TYR A 140 3.39 11.90 -9.49
N PHE A 141 2.60 10.88 -9.82
CA PHE A 141 1.22 10.72 -9.34
C PHE A 141 1.12 10.30 -7.86
N VAL A 142 2.23 9.95 -7.23
CA VAL A 142 2.32 9.62 -5.80
C VAL A 142 3.22 10.62 -5.07
N SER A 143 3.41 11.81 -5.63
CA SER A 143 4.29 12.85 -5.07
C SER A 143 3.60 13.76 -4.07
N SER A 144 4.40 14.56 -3.38
CA SER A 144 4.00 15.68 -2.52
C SER A 144 3.11 16.68 -3.25
N HIS A 145 3.20 16.75 -4.58
CA HIS A 145 2.31 17.59 -5.38
C HIS A 145 0.84 17.26 -5.11
N PHE A 146 0.50 15.99 -4.86
CA PHE A 146 -0.86 15.51 -4.61
C PHE A 146 -1.20 15.32 -3.13
N GLY A 147 -0.30 15.65 -2.20
CA GLY A 147 -0.54 15.59 -0.75
C GLY A 147 -0.14 14.26 -0.08
N PHE A 148 0.69 13.45 -0.76
CA PHE A 148 1.17 12.15 -0.25
C PHE A 148 2.25 12.27 0.84
N GLU A 149 2.91 13.42 0.95
CA GLU A 149 3.99 13.67 1.90
C GLU A 149 3.51 13.82 3.35
N ARG A 150 2.21 14.09 3.53
CA ARG A 150 1.63 14.31 4.85
C ARG A 150 1.85 13.10 5.75
N GLY A 151 2.30 13.38 6.97
CA GLY A 151 2.54 12.35 7.97
C GLY A 151 3.86 11.60 7.81
N PHE A 152 4.68 11.86 6.79
CA PHE A 152 6.03 11.31 6.72
C PHE A 152 7.04 12.19 7.47
N ASP A 153 8.03 11.58 8.12
CA ASP A 153 9.21 12.25 8.68
C ASP A 153 10.26 12.48 7.60
N PHE A 154 10.30 11.59 6.61
CA PHE A 154 11.24 11.65 5.51
C PHE A 154 10.59 11.13 4.23
N VAL A 155 10.65 11.94 3.16
CA VAL A 155 10.20 11.54 1.83
C VAL A 155 11.34 11.70 0.83
N ARG A 156 11.48 10.71 -0.06
CA ARG A 156 12.34 10.77 -1.24
C ARG A 156 11.51 10.47 -2.46
N GLU A 157 11.37 11.51 -3.28
CA GLU A 157 10.75 11.40 -4.59
C GLU A 157 11.83 11.17 -5.64
N ILE A 158 11.61 10.15 -6.44
CA ILE A 158 12.52 9.70 -7.48
C ILE A 158 11.78 9.84 -8.80
N ASP A 159 12.50 10.27 -9.83
CA ASP A 159 11.95 10.36 -11.18
C ASP A 159 11.33 9.01 -11.60
N SER A 160 10.13 9.06 -12.18
CA SER A 160 9.34 7.87 -12.53
C SER A 160 10.13 6.85 -13.33
N PHE A 161 11.08 7.26 -14.16
CA PHE A 161 11.85 6.38 -15.05
C PHE A 161 13.30 6.19 -14.62
N ALA A 162 13.68 6.68 -13.44
CA ALA A 162 14.99 6.39 -12.87
C ALA A 162 15.16 4.88 -12.61
N SER A 163 16.41 4.43 -12.60
CA SER A 163 16.75 3.05 -12.23
C SER A 163 16.33 2.73 -10.80
N MET A 164 15.82 1.51 -10.59
CA MET A 164 15.53 0.96 -9.26
C MET A 164 16.73 1.03 -8.29
N ASN A 165 17.95 0.96 -8.80
CA ASN A 165 19.17 1.03 -7.97
C ASN A 165 19.18 2.30 -7.11
N LYS A 166 18.66 3.42 -7.63
CA LYS A 166 18.59 4.67 -6.86
C LYS A 166 17.65 4.57 -5.66
N SER A 167 16.52 3.88 -5.82
CA SER A 167 15.57 3.61 -4.73
C SER A 167 16.17 2.67 -3.68
N VAL A 168 16.94 1.67 -4.12
CA VAL A 168 17.64 0.71 -3.25
C VAL A 168 18.77 1.40 -2.47
N GLU A 169 19.62 2.19 -3.12
CA GLU A 169 20.69 2.95 -2.47
C GLU A 169 20.14 3.90 -1.39
N LEU A 170 19.03 4.58 -1.66
CA LEU A 170 18.36 5.44 -0.69
C LEU A 170 17.80 4.63 0.50
N PHE A 171 17.24 3.45 0.24
CA PHE A 171 16.80 2.55 1.30
C PHE A 171 17.99 2.12 2.17
N GLU A 172 19.09 1.67 1.57
CA GLU A 172 20.30 1.23 2.28
C GLU A 172 20.89 2.33 3.17
N GLN A 173 20.89 3.58 2.69
CA GLN A 173 21.33 4.74 3.49
C GLN A 173 20.45 4.99 4.73
N LEU A 174 19.16 4.62 4.68
CA LEU A 174 18.22 4.79 5.77
C LEU A 174 18.25 3.61 6.77
N VAL A 175 18.70 2.42 6.35
CA VAL A 175 18.73 1.21 7.19
C VAL A 175 19.33 1.45 8.58
N PRO A 176 20.47 2.16 8.77
CA PRO A 176 21.02 2.41 10.10
C PRO A 176 20.05 3.15 11.03
N GLN A 177 19.27 4.10 10.50
CA GLN A 177 18.27 4.84 11.30
C GLN A 177 17.02 4.00 11.55
N LEU A 178 16.58 3.24 10.54
CA LEU A 178 15.40 2.37 10.65
C LEU A 178 15.59 1.26 11.69
N LYS A 179 16.82 0.76 11.88
CA LYS A 179 17.11 -0.28 12.88
C LYS A 179 16.89 0.17 14.33
N GLU A 180 16.98 1.48 14.59
CA GLU A 180 16.86 2.07 15.93
C GLU A 180 15.45 2.60 16.24
N LYS A 181 14.50 2.42 15.32
CA LYS A 181 13.16 2.99 15.40
C LYS A 181 12.12 1.94 15.06
N ARG A 182 10.95 2.04 15.68
CA ARG A 182 9.74 1.43 15.12
C ARG A 182 9.34 2.26 13.91
N PHE A 183 9.27 1.67 12.72
CA PHE A 183 9.14 2.42 11.48
C PHE A 183 8.01 1.95 10.56
N PHE A 184 7.49 2.92 9.81
CA PHE A 184 6.62 2.70 8.67
C PHE A 184 7.39 3.09 7.41
N LEU A 185 7.56 2.15 6.49
CA LEU A 185 8.16 2.39 5.18
C LEU A 185 7.09 2.24 4.10
N PHE A 186 6.85 3.30 3.34
CA PHE A 186 6.14 3.22 2.07
C PHE A 186 7.17 3.24 0.93
N PHE A 187 7.31 2.11 0.25
CA PHE A 187 8.21 1.94 -0.89
C PHE A 187 7.37 1.76 -2.15
N HIS A 188 7.35 2.75 -3.03
CA HIS A 188 6.59 2.70 -4.27
C HIS A 188 7.50 2.80 -5.48
N THR A 189 7.30 1.89 -6.45
CA THR A 189 8.12 1.83 -7.66
C THR A 189 7.30 1.83 -8.94
N TYR A 190 7.84 2.47 -9.99
CA TYR A 190 7.26 2.57 -11.33
C TYR A 190 7.89 1.61 -12.35
N GLN A 191 8.78 0.70 -11.94
CA GLN A 191 9.66 -0.05 -12.87
C GLN A 191 8.94 -0.94 -13.90
N VAL A 192 7.72 -1.39 -13.59
CA VAL A 192 6.94 -2.23 -14.53
C VAL A 192 5.92 -1.42 -15.33
N HIS A 193 5.92 -0.09 -15.17
CA HIS A 193 5.10 0.82 -15.96
C HIS A 193 5.71 1.07 -17.35
N ASN A 194 4.88 1.47 -18.31
CA ASN A 194 5.31 1.93 -19.64
C ASN A 194 6.14 3.24 -19.54
N PRO A 195 7.26 3.43 -20.27
CA PRO A 195 7.92 2.48 -21.19
C PRO A 195 8.63 1.34 -20.46
N HIS A 196 8.40 0.13 -20.96
CA HIS A 196 9.05 -1.07 -20.44
C HIS A 196 10.52 -1.09 -20.85
N ASN A 197 11.41 -0.70 -19.92
CA ASN A 197 12.85 -0.68 -20.14
C ASN A 197 13.61 -1.50 -19.07
N PRO A 198 13.43 -2.83 -19.04
CA PRO A 198 14.06 -3.69 -18.04
C PRO A 198 15.58 -3.76 -18.22
N GLU A 199 16.32 -3.96 -17.13
CA GLU A 199 17.77 -4.19 -17.21
C GLU A 199 18.10 -5.42 -18.09
N PRO A 200 19.24 -5.43 -18.82
CA PRO A 200 19.62 -6.52 -19.73
C PRO A 200 19.60 -7.91 -19.09
N LYS A 201 19.97 -8.01 -17.80
CA LYS A 201 19.95 -9.28 -17.05
C LYS A 201 18.54 -9.89 -16.96
N PHE A 202 17.49 -9.06 -16.91
CA PHE A 202 16.10 -9.52 -16.86
C PHE A 202 15.56 -9.85 -18.27
N LEU A 203 16.00 -9.13 -19.31
CA LEU A 203 15.70 -9.49 -20.69
C LEU A 203 16.25 -10.87 -21.06
N ALA A 204 17.48 -11.16 -20.65
CA ALA A 204 18.16 -12.43 -20.89
C ALA A 204 17.48 -13.65 -20.22
N MET A 205 16.58 -13.43 -19.24
CA MET A 205 15.79 -14.51 -18.64
C MET A 205 14.74 -15.08 -19.60
N PHE A 206 14.35 -14.32 -20.64
CA PHE A 206 13.28 -14.67 -21.57
C PHE A 206 13.81 -14.66 -23.00
N ASN A 207 14.66 -15.64 -23.32
CA ASN A 207 15.38 -15.73 -24.60
C ASN A 207 14.50 -15.93 -25.85
N GLU A 208 13.21 -16.24 -25.67
CA GLU A 208 12.21 -16.39 -26.75
C GLU A 208 11.70 -15.06 -27.34
N LEU A 209 12.22 -13.91 -26.88
CA LEU A 209 11.91 -12.64 -27.55
C LEU A 209 12.45 -12.69 -28.98
N ASN A 210 11.54 -12.64 -29.98
CA ASN A 210 11.88 -12.51 -31.40
C ASN A 210 12.94 -11.42 -31.58
N ASP A 211 13.88 -11.62 -32.51
CA ASP A 211 15.00 -10.69 -32.75
C ASP A 211 14.54 -9.25 -33.00
N SER A 212 13.30 -9.06 -33.49
CA SER A 212 12.63 -7.76 -33.65
C SER A 212 12.37 -7.03 -32.33
N ILE A 213 12.04 -7.73 -31.24
CA ILE A 213 11.83 -7.13 -29.92
C ILE A 213 13.18 -6.84 -29.25
N LYS A 214 14.16 -7.72 -29.43
CA LYS A 214 15.54 -7.48 -28.95
C LYS A 214 16.14 -6.25 -29.62
N LEU A 215 15.95 -6.08 -30.93
CA LEU A 215 16.36 -4.88 -31.67
C LEU A 215 15.63 -3.63 -31.18
N ALA A 216 14.31 -3.66 -31.02
CA ALA A 216 13.56 -2.50 -30.52
C ALA A 216 14.03 -2.04 -29.13
N VAL A 217 14.25 -2.97 -28.19
CA VAL A 217 14.72 -2.63 -26.84
C VAL A 217 16.19 -2.16 -26.84
N LEU A 218 17.06 -2.74 -27.68
CA LEU A 218 18.47 -2.32 -27.79
C LEU A 218 18.65 -0.98 -28.53
N GLU A 219 17.76 -0.66 -29.46
CA GLU A 219 17.76 0.60 -30.23
C GLU A 219 16.97 1.72 -29.53
N GLY A 220 16.42 1.47 -28.33
CA GLY A 220 15.68 2.46 -27.55
C GLY A 220 14.27 2.77 -28.08
N HIS A 221 13.74 1.91 -28.95
CA HIS A 221 12.36 1.98 -29.41
C HIS A 221 11.42 1.41 -28.34
N HIS A 222 10.46 2.24 -27.91
CA HIS A 222 9.43 1.85 -26.96
C HIS A 222 8.50 0.79 -27.60
N LEU A 223 8.31 -0.34 -26.89
CA LEU A 223 7.33 -1.38 -27.23
C LEU A 223 5.90 -0.94 -26.91
#